data_AF-A0A7J9L705-F1
#
_entry.id   AF-A0A7J9L705-F1
#
_cell.length_a   1.000
_cell.length_b   1.000
_cell.length_c   1.000
_cell.angle_alpha   90.00
_cell.angle_beta   90.00
_cell.angle_gamma   90.00
#
_symmetry.space_group_name_H-M   'P 1'
#
loop_
_entity.id
_entity.type
_entity.pdbx_description
1 polymer ?
#
loop_
_entity_poly.entity_id
_entity_poly.type
_entity_poly.pdbx_seq_one_letter_code
_entity_poly.pdbx_strand_id
1 'polypeptide(L)' 'MDDYIDAPICNSVMQHTCNCALREEVYRAYITRASTSDLDNAPIINQILKLRLEKAKLLNYNNYAKV' A
#
# COMPACT_ATOMS: atom_id res chain seq x y z
N MET A 1 5.16 10.14 -16.96
CA MET A 1 5.98 10.81 -15.94
C MET A 1 5.52 10.18 -14.65
N ASP A 2 6.29 9.24 -14.13
CA ASP A 2 6.02 8.63 -12.83
C ASP A 2 6.29 9.72 -11.80
N ASP A 3 5.31 10.59 -11.58
CA ASP A 3 5.42 11.66 -10.60
C ASP A 3 5.47 11.00 -9.24
N TYR A 4 6.70 10.81 -8.76
CA TYR A 4 7.01 10.26 -7.46
C TYR A 4 6.44 11.20 -6.39
N ILE A 5 5.23 10.88 -5.91
CA ILE A 5 4.60 11.57 -4.78
C ILE A 5 5.03 10.84 -3.51
N ASP A 6 5.93 11.48 -2.77
CA ASP A 6 6.30 11.05 -1.43
C ASP A 6 5.43 11.74 -0.36
N ALA A 7 5.64 11.33 0.89
CA ALA A 7 4.84 11.82 2.01
C ALA A 7 4.94 13.35 2.18
N PRO A 8 6.13 14.00 2.12
CA PRO A 8 6.23 15.46 2.16
C PRO A 8 5.38 16.16 1.08
N ILE A 9 5.47 15.74 -0.19
CA ILE A 9 4.72 16.37 -1.28
C ILE A 9 3.21 16.22 -1.05
N CYS A 10 2.74 15.01 -0.76
CA CYS A 10 1.32 14.75 -0.49
C CYS A 10 0.83 15.59 0.69
N ASN A 11 1.57 15.61 1.79
CA ASN A 11 1.19 16.36 2.99
C ASN A 11 1.09 17.87 2.72
N SER A 12 2.06 18.46 2.00
CA SER A 12 2.02 19.88 1.67
C SER A 12 0.81 20.25 0.82
N VAL A 13 0.48 19.44 -0.20
CA VAL A 13 -0.71 19.68 -1.03
C VAL A 13 -1.99 19.55 -0.19
N MET A 14 -2.10 18.50 0.61
CA MET A 14 -3.30 18.24 1.41
C MET A 14 -3.54 19.30 2.50
N GLN A 15 -2.48 19.86 3.08
CA GLN A 15 -2.58 20.81 4.20
C GLN A 15 -2.69 22.27 3.77
N HIS A 16 -2.06 22.66 2.65
CA HIS A 16 -1.89 24.07 2.31
C HIS A 16 -2.61 24.50 1.03
N THR A 17 -3.12 23.56 0.23
CA THR A 17 -3.81 23.91 -1.02
C THR A 17 -5.31 24.06 -0.83
N CYS A 18 -5.87 25.19 -1.26
CA CYS A 18 -7.32 25.42 -1.28
C CYS A 18 -8.04 24.74 -2.46
N ASN A 19 -7.32 24.45 -3.56
CA ASN A 19 -7.86 23.77 -4.75
C ASN A 19 -8.25 22.31 -4.44
N CYS A 20 -9.56 22.02 -4.50
CA CYS A 20 -10.11 20.69 -4.23
C CYS A 20 -9.70 19.64 -5.28
N ALA A 21 -9.70 20.02 -6.55
CA ALA A 21 -9.34 19.12 -7.65
C ALA A 21 -7.89 18.65 -7.53
N LEU A 22 -6.97 19.56 -7.18
CA LEU A 22 -5.56 19.20 -6.98
C LEU A 22 -5.37 18.26 -5.78
N ARG A 23 -6.08 18.50 -4.68
CA ARG A 23 -6.05 17.58 -3.53
C ARG A 23 -6.54 16.19 -3.90
N GLU A 24 -7.62 16.09 -4.68
CA GLU A 24 -8.15 14.81 -5.13
C GLU A 24 -7.14 14.05 -6.01
N GLU A 25 -6.57 14.72 -7.01
CA GLU A 25 -5.59 14.13 -7.92
C GLU A 25 -4.38 13.57 -7.17
N VAL A 26 -3.74 14.39 -6.33
CA VAL A 26 -2.57 14.01 -5.55
C VAL A 26 -2.90 12.90 -4.55
N TYR A 27 -4.06 12.99 -3.87
CA TYR A 27 -4.48 11.96 -2.92
C TYR A 27 -4.68 10.62 -3.61
N ARG A 28 -5.42 10.58 -4.73
CA ARG A 28 -5.66 9.34 -5.49
C ARG A 28 -4.35 8.72 -5.95
N ALA A 29 -3.48 9.52 -6.58
CA ALA A 29 -2.18 9.04 -7.03
C ALA A 29 -1.32 8.50 -5.86
N TYR A 30 -1.35 9.14 -4.68
CA TYR A 30 -0.60 8.70 -3.51
C TYR A 30 -1.12 7.39 -2.89
N ILE A 31 -2.45 7.20 -2.80
CA ILE A 31 -3.04 6.02 -2.16
C ILE A 31 -3.05 4.78 -3.06
N THR A 32 -3.06 4.95 -4.39
CA THR A 32 -3.05 3.83 -5.35
C THR A 32 -1.64 3.43 -5.79
N ARG A 33 -0.60 3.92 -5.12
CA ARG A 33 0.78 3.50 -5.38
C ARG A 33 0.90 1.99 -5.20
N ALA A 34 1.69 1.37 -6.09
CA ALA A 34 1.94 -0.07 -6.08
C ALA A 34 0.66 -0.92 -6.04
N SER A 35 -0.38 -0.48 -6.75
CA SER A 35 -1.70 -1.12 -6.79
C SER A 35 -2.13 -1.51 -8.21
N THR A 36 -1.27 -1.34 -9.21
CA THR A 36 -1.60 -1.54 -10.64
C THR A 36 -0.42 -2.10 -11.44
N SER A 37 -0.75 -2.85 -12.50
CA SER A 37 0.19 -3.43 -13.47
C SER A 37 1.37 -4.16 -12.80
N ASP A 38 2.60 -3.86 -13.21
CA ASP A 38 3.82 -4.57 -12.81
C ASP A 38 4.25 -4.24 -11.38
N LEU A 39 3.68 -3.19 -10.80
CA LEU A 39 3.96 -2.74 -9.44
C LEU A 39 2.84 -3.11 -8.47
N ASP A 40 1.84 -3.90 -8.87
CA ASP A 40 0.75 -4.31 -7.98
C ASP A 40 1.24 -5.24 -6.86
N ASN A 41 1.19 -4.75 -5.62
CA ASN A 41 1.58 -5.49 -4.43
C ASN A 41 0.48 -6.44 -3.92
N ALA A 42 -0.78 -6.32 -4.36
CA ALA A 42 -1.86 -7.19 -3.91
C ALA A 42 -1.57 -8.70 -4.06
N PRO A 43 -1.13 -9.21 -5.22
CA PRO A 43 -0.78 -10.64 -5.36
C PRO A 43 0.38 -11.05 -4.46
N ILE A 44 1.37 -10.18 -4.24
CA ILE A 44 2.52 -10.43 -3.37
C ILE A 44 2.07 -10.56 -1.91
N ILE A 45 1.23 -9.63 -1.44
CA ILE A 45 0.66 -9.68 -0.09
C ILE A 45 -0.14 -10.98 0.12
N ASN A 46 -0.96 -11.38 -0.86
CA ASN A 46 -1.72 -12.63 -0.78
C ASN A 46 -0.81 -13.85 -0.66
N GLN A 47 0.29 -13.90 -1.43
CA GLN A 47 1.27 -14.98 -1.33
C GLN A 47 1.99 -14.97 0.03
N ILE A 48 2.37 -13.81 0.55
CA ILE A 48 2.99 -13.67 1.88
C ILE A 48 2.04 -14.18 2.97
N LEU A 49 0.76 -13.81 2.93
CA LEU A 49 -0.23 -14.27 3.92
C LEU A 49 -0.42 -15.79 3.88
N LYS A 50 -0.47 -16.37 2.68
CA LYS A 50 -0.54 -17.83 2.50
C LYS A 50 0.68 -18.53 3.12
N LEU A 51 1.88 -18.09 2.78
CA LEU A 51 3.13 -18.68 3.28
C LEU A 51 3.26 -18.52 4.81
N ARG A 52 2.85 -17.38 5.36
CA ARG A 52 2.81 -17.15 6.81
C ARG A 52 1.86 -18.11 7.51
N LEU A 53 0.70 -18.37 6.94
CA LEU A 53 -0.25 -19.35 7.47
C LEU A 53 0.30 -20.79 7.39
N GLU A 54 0.93 -21.17 6.28
CA GLU A 54 1.56 -22.48 6.11
C GLU A 54 2.66 -22.71 7.15
N LYS A 55 3.55 -21.71 7.36
CA LYS A 55 4.57 -21.76 8.41
C LYS A 55 3.98 -21.93 9.81
N ALA A 56 2.90 -21.23 10.13
CA ALA A 56 2.24 -21.37 11.42
C ALA A 56 1.72 -22.79 11.66
N LYS A 57 1.08 -23.37 10.63
CA LYS A 57 0.57 -24.75 10.69
C LYS A 57 1.69 -25.77 10.87
N LEU A 58 2.83 -25.60 10.20
CA LEU A 58 4.00 -26.47 10.38
C LEU A 58 4.55 -26.45 11.82
N LEU A 59 4.37 -25.34 12.53
CA LEU A 59 4.78 -25.16 13.92
C LEU A 59 3.66 -25.46 14.92
N ASN A 60 2.55 -26.06 14.50
CA ASN A 60 1.37 -26.36 15.32
C ASN A 60 0.68 -25.13 15.94
N TYR A 61 0.80 -23.96 15.30
CA TYR A 61 0.04 -22.76 15.65
C TYR A 61 -1.16 -22.55 14.71
N ASN A 62 -2.25 -21.98 15.24
CA ASN A 62 -3.46 -21.73 14.46
C ASN A 62 -3.33 -20.58 13.44
N ASN A 63 -2.39 -19.65 13.67
CA ASN A 63 -2.13 -18.52 12.78
C ASN A 63 -0.73 -17.95 13.02
N TYR A 64 -0.27 -17.11 12.09
CA TYR A 64 1.08 -16.53 12.13
C TYR A 64 1.30 -15.53 13.28
N ALA A 65 0.26 -14.92 13.83
CA ALA A 65 0.40 -13.97 14.94
C ALA A 65 0.79 -14.64 16.28
N LYS A 66 0.73 -15.97 16.34
CA LYS A 66 1.10 -16.79 17.50
C LYS A 66 2.43 -17.52 17.36
N VAL A 67 3.04 -17.47 16.17
CA VAL A 67 4.37 -18.03 15.88
C VAL A 67 5.42 -17.14 16.52
#